data_AF-A0A7L3C4G7-F1
#
_entry.id   AF-A0A7L3C4G7-F1
#
_cell.length_a   1.000
_cell.length_b   1.000
_cell.length_c   1.000
_cell.angle_alpha   90.00
_cell.angle_beta   90.00
_cell.angle_gamma   90.00
#
_symmetry.space_group_name_H-M   'P 1'
#
loop_
_entity.id
_entity.type
_entity.pdbx_description
1 polymer ?
#
loop_
_entity_poly.entity_id
_entity_poly.type
_entity_poly.pdbx_seq_one_letter_code
_entity_poly.pdbx_strand_id
1 'polypeptide(L)'
;QTAFPLIDSVDPHGFVSYRLFRDATRYMDGHHVKDISCLNRDPAKVVVVDCRREAFCLQPFNGLALPRWDGSSDDRALYDLTAFLKTIALSGVEDVRTVLENYALEEDPLAAFKRRRSQ
;
A
#
# COMPACT_ATOMS: atom_id res chain seq x y z
N GLN A 1 18.77 12.18 9.29
CA GLN A 1 18.35 12.41 7.89
C GLN A 1 18.89 11.26 7.04
N THR A 2 18.18 10.12 7.00
CA THR A 2 18.71 8.84 6.47
C THR A 2 17.90 8.27 5.31
N ALA A 3 16.71 8.80 5.04
CA ALA A 3 15.79 8.21 4.06
C ALA A 3 16.11 8.57 2.61
N PHE A 4 16.64 9.78 2.33
CA PHE A 4 16.93 10.22 0.97
C PHE A 4 17.94 9.32 0.24
N PRO A 5 19.14 9.05 0.80
CA PRO A 5 20.12 8.18 0.13
C PRO A 5 19.61 6.76 -0.13
N LEU A 6 18.77 6.22 0.77
CA LEU A 6 18.16 4.90 0.60
C LEU A 6 17.17 4.90 -0.57
N ILE A 7 16.30 5.92 -0.65
CA ILE A 7 15.36 6.04 -1.76
C ILE A 7 16.11 6.22 -3.09
N ASP A 8 17.17 7.03 -3.12
CA ASP A 8 17.97 7.25 -4.32
C ASP A 8 18.66 5.95 -4.80
N SER A 9 19.06 5.07 -3.87
CA SER A 9 19.60 3.74 -4.23
C SER A 9 18.55 2.76 -4.75
N VAL A 10 17.30 2.87 -4.28
CA VAL A 10 16.20 1.97 -4.67
C VAL A 10 15.52 2.44 -5.96
N ASP A 11 15.46 3.74 -6.20
CA ASP A 11 14.82 4.36 -7.36
C ASP A 11 15.79 5.25 -8.16
N PRO A 12 16.84 4.67 -8.77
CA PRO A 12 17.84 5.43 -9.53
C PRO A 12 17.29 6.06 -10.82
N HIS A 13 16.10 5.62 -11.27
CA HIS A 13 15.45 6.07 -12.50
C HIS A 13 14.31 7.05 -12.27
N GLY A 14 13.96 7.36 -11.02
CA GLY A 14 12.97 8.38 -10.68
C GLY A 14 11.51 8.00 -10.97
N PHE A 15 11.12 6.75 -10.71
CA PHE A 15 9.73 6.32 -10.81
C PHE A 15 8.84 6.92 -9.70
N VAL A 16 9.40 7.30 -8.55
CA VAL A 16 8.68 7.91 -7.43
C VAL A 16 8.45 9.41 -7.69
N SER A 17 7.19 9.81 -7.89
CA SER A 17 6.84 11.21 -8.19
C SER A 17 6.97 12.17 -6.99
N TYR A 18 6.64 11.70 -5.78
CA TYR A 18 6.65 12.51 -4.56
C TYR A 18 7.17 11.69 -3.38
N ARG A 19 7.99 12.33 -2.54
CA ARG A 19 8.60 11.71 -1.35
C ARG A 19 8.04 12.38 -0.11
N LEU A 20 7.20 11.67 0.63
CA LEU A 20 6.60 12.14 1.88
C LEU A 20 7.23 11.38 3.06
N PHE A 21 7.51 12.07 4.14
CA PHE A 21 8.16 11.50 5.32
C PHE A 21 7.29 11.68 6.57
N ARG A 22 7.89 11.45 7.75
CA ARG A 22 7.21 11.44 9.04
C ARG A 22 6.55 12.78 9.38
N ASP A 23 7.13 13.88 8.93
CA ASP A 23 6.58 15.24 9.02
C ASP A 23 5.25 15.43 8.27
N ALA A 24 5.01 14.63 7.23
CA ALA A 24 3.75 14.62 6.48
C ALA A 24 2.68 13.69 7.08
N THR A 25 2.92 13.09 8.24
CA THR A 25 1.96 12.19 8.92
C THR A 25 1.30 12.84 10.13
N ARG A 26 0.10 12.38 10.50
CA ARG A 26 -0.54 12.74 11.76
C ARG A 26 -0.03 11.83 12.87
N TYR A 27 0.32 12.40 14.03
CA TYR A 27 0.67 11.62 15.20
C TYR A 27 -0.57 11.44 16.08
N MET A 28 -1.06 10.21 16.20
CA MET A 28 -2.29 9.87 16.91
C MET A 28 -2.07 8.58 17.70
N ASP A 29 -2.46 8.58 18.97
CA ASP A 29 -2.40 7.40 19.86
C ASP A 29 -1.04 6.67 19.86
N GLY A 30 0.06 7.43 19.78
CA GLY A 30 1.41 6.88 19.77
C GLY A 30 1.91 6.43 18.39
N HIS A 31 1.09 6.53 17.35
CA HIS A 31 1.36 6.07 16.00
C HIS A 31 1.40 7.21 14.97
N HIS A 32 2.18 7.00 13.91
CA HIS A 32 2.17 7.87 12.72
C HIS A 32 1.14 7.33 11.72
N VAL A 33 0.15 8.15 11.42
CA VAL A 33 -0.96 7.85 10.51
C VAL A 33 -0.82 8.67 9.23
N LYS A 34 -0.92 8.00 8.09
CA LYS A 34 -0.88 8.59 6.76
C LYS A 34 -2.30 9.00 6.36
N ASP A 35 -2.66 10.25 6.63
CA ASP A 35 -3.98 10.76 6.27
C ASP A 35 -4.06 11.09 4.77
N ILE A 36 -4.76 10.26 4.00
CA ILE A 36 -4.87 10.44 2.55
C ILE A 36 -5.71 11.67 2.17
N SER A 37 -6.55 12.19 3.07
CA SER A 37 -7.34 13.40 2.80
C SER A 37 -6.47 14.63 2.55
N CYS A 38 -5.23 14.61 3.05
CA CYS A 38 -4.24 15.65 2.86
C CYS A 38 -3.52 15.59 1.51
N LEU A 39 -3.71 14.54 0.69
CA LEU A 39 -2.96 14.34 -0.55
C LEU A 39 -3.51 15.12 -1.75
N ASN A 40 -4.68 15.76 -1.62
CA ASN A 40 -5.38 16.40 -2.73
C ASN A 40 -5.49 15.46 -3.94
N ARG A 41 -5.96 14.23 -3.67
CA ARG A 41 -6.24 13.17 -4.64
C ARG A 41 -7.59 12.58 -4.31
N ASP A 42 -8.32 12.14 -5.33
CA ASP A 42 -9.57 11.41 -5.14
C ASP A 42 -9.30 10.08 -4.41
N PRO A 43 -9.83 9.87 -3.19
CA PRO A 43 -9.66 8.62 -2.46
C PRO A 43 -10.15 7.39 -3.24
N ALA A 44 -11.09 7.52 -4.17
CA ALA A 44 -11.53 6.41 -5.01
C ALA A 44 -10.42 5.87 -5.94
N LYS A 45 -9.30 6.60 -6.08
CA LYS A 45 -8.16 6.25 -6.94
C LYS A 45 -6.85 6.07 -6.16
N VAL A 46 -6.90 6.02 -4.82
CA VAL A 46 -5.71 5.95 -3.95
C VAL A 46 -5.64 4.59 -3.25
N VAL A 47 -4.48 3.93 -3.35
CA VAL A 47 -4.16 2.72 -2.58
C VAL A 47 -2.95 3.01 -1.69
N VAL A 48 -3.06 2.71 -0.40
CA VAL A 48 -1.97 2.78 0.57
C VAL A 48 -1.47 1.37 0.84
N VAL A 49 -0.19 1.12 0.63
CA VAL A 49 0.46 -0.14 0.99
C VAL A 49 1.34 0.09 2.20
N ASP A 50 1.12 -0.67 3.27
CA ASP A 50 1.93 -0.63 4.50
C ASP A 50 1.95 -2.02 5.16
N CYS A 51 2.84 -2.25 6.12
CA CYS A 51 2.85 -3.46 6.93
C CYS A 51 2.10 -3.30 8.26
N ARG A 52 1.55 -2.10 8.52
CA ARG A 52 0.81 -1.76 9.75
C ARG A 52 -0.54 -1.16 9.40
N ARG A 53 -1.62 -1.74 9.91
CA ARG A 53 -3.00 -1.26 9.67
C ARG A 53 -3.24 0.11 10.28
N GLU A 54 -2.57 0.40 11.39
CA GLU A 54 -2.61 1.70 12.08
C GLU A 54 -2.11 2.84 11.19
N ALA A 55 -1.24 2.56 10.21
CA ALA A 55 -0.68 3.57 9.33
C ALA A 55 -1.74 4.21 8.41
N PHE A 56 -2.88 3.57 8.21
CA PHE A 56 -3.98 4.06 7.36
C PHE A 56 -5.34 3.97 8.07
N CYS A 57 -5.36 3.99 9.40
CA CYS A 57 -6.59 3.80 10.19
C CYS A 57 -7.66 4.87 9.93
N LEU A 58 -7.29 6.07 9.46
CA LEU A 58 -8.24 7.12 9.08
C LEU A 58 -9.00 6.80 7.78
N GLN A 59 -8.45 5.94 6.93
CA GLN A 59 -9.07 5.50 5.67
C GLN A 59 -8.85 3.99 5.46
N PRO A 60 -9.51 3.13 6.27
CA PRO A 60 -9.23 1.70 6.34
C PRO A 60 -9.48 0.96 5.02
N PHE A 61 -10.41 1.47 4.19
CA PHE A 61 -10.75 0.89 2.89
C PHE A 61 -9.81 1.31 1.75
N ASN A 62 -8.84 2.18 2.02
CA ASN A 62 -7.79 2.56 1.07
C ASN A 62 -6.49 1.79 1.32
N GLY A 63 -6.39 1.02 2.40
CA GLY A 63 -5.17 0.35 2.81
C GLY A 63 -5.11 -1.12 2.45
N LEU A 64 -3.92 -1.57 2.08
CA LEU A 64 -3.54 -2.96 1.92
C LEU A 64 -2.40 -3.27 2.89
N ALA A 65 -2.71 -3.99 3.97
CA ALA A 65 -1.72 -4.43 4.94
C ALA A 65 -1.00 -5.67 4.42
N LEU A 66 0.29 -5.55 4.10
CA LEU A 66 1.12 -6.68 3.69
C LEU A 66 1.86 -7.29 4.88
N PRO A 67 2.17 -8.60 4.84
CA PRO A 67 3.10 -9.19 5.79
C PRO A 67 4.42 -8.41 5.81
N ARG A 68 4.99 -8.25 7.00
CA ARG A 68 6.29 -7.60 7.16
C ARG A 68 7.38 -8.48 6.55
N TRP A 69 8.21 -7.90 5.69
CA TRP A 69 9.39 -8.57 5.17
C TRP A 69 10.38 -8.90 6.30
N ASP A 70 10.82 -10.14 6.35
CA ASP A 70 11.71 -10.69 7.37
C ASP A 70 13.20 -10.71 6.93
N GLY A 71 13.49 -10.32 5.69
CA GLY A 71 14.82 -10.36 5.11
C GLY A 71 15.03 -11.50 4.10
N SER A 72 14.05 -12.40 3.94
CA SER A 72 14.16 -13.55 3.03
C SER A 72 14.29 -13.13 1.56
N SER A 73 15.24 -13.73 0.85
CA SER A 73 15.39 -13.62 -0.61
C SER A 73 14.36 -14.44 -1.40
N ASP A 74 13.67 -15.36 -0.72
CA ASP A 74 12.61 -16.17 -1.30
C ASP A 74 11.25 -15.47 -1.26
N ASP A 75 11.16 -14.31 -0.63
CA ASP A 75 9.96 -13.46 -0.63
C ASP A 75 9.54 -13.11 -2.07
N ARG A 76 8.24 -13.20 -2.34
CA ARG A 76 7.63 -12.85 -3.64
C ARG A 76 6.47 -11.85 -3.49
N ALA A 77 6.28 -11.26 -2.31
CA ALA A 77 5.12 -10.42 -2.02
C ALA A 77 5.00 -9.23 -2.97
N LEU A 78 6.10 -8.59 -3.36
CA LEU A 78 6.07 -7.47 -4.31
C LEU A 78 5.73 -7.89 -5.75
N TYR A 79 6.05 -9.12 -6.17
CA TYR A 79 5.60 -9.65 -7.46
C TYR A 79 4.09 -9.89 -7.45
N ASP A 80 3.56 -10.45 -6.37
CA ASP A 80 2.13 -10.67 -6.18
C ASP A 80 1.36 -9.34 -6.08
N LEU A 81 1.91 -8.35 -5.36
CA LEU A 81 1.39 -6.99 -5.30
C LEU A 81 1.34 -6.35 -6.70
N THR A 82 2.39 -6.54 -7.51
CA THR A 82 2.42 -6.02 -8.88
C THR A 82 1.28 -6.61 -9.71
N ALA A 83 1.03 -7.92 -9.60
CA ALA A 83 -0.08 -8.56 -10.28
C ALA A 83 -1.44 -8.02 -9.79
N PHE A 84 -1.60 -7.84 -8.48
CA PHE A 84 -2.81 -7.29 -7.87
C PHE A 84 -3.12 -5.86 -8.36
N LEU A 85 -2.14 -4.95 -8.29
CA LEU A 85 -2.30 -3.56 -8.71
C LEU A 85 -2.54 -3.45 -10.22
N LYS A 86 -1.88 -4.28 -11.03
CA LYS A 86 -2.16 -4.36 -12.48
C LYS A 86 -3.59 -4.81 -12.75
N THR A 87 -4.11 -5.81 -12.02
CA THR A 87 -5.50 -6.23 -12.17
C THR A 87 -6.46 -5.09 -11.85
N ILE A 88 -6.26 -4.35 -10.75
CA ILE A 88 -7.09 -3.17 -10.44
C ILE A 88 -7.03 -2.15 -11.58
N ALA A 89 -5.83 -1.78 -12.01
CA ALA A 89 -5.64 -0.77 -13.07
C ALA A 89 -6.28 -1.17 -14.40
N LEU A 90 -6.21 -2.45 -14.79
CA LEU A 90 -6.73 -2.96 -16.06
C LEU A 90 -8.23 -3.29 -16.02
N SER A 91 -8.79 -3.54 -14.83
CA SER A 91 -10.21 -3.87 -14.67
C SER A 91 -11.16 -2.70 -14.85
N GLY A 92 -10.66 -1.47 -14.94
CA GLY A 92 -11.49 -0.27 -15.12
C GLY A 92 -12.33 0.08 -13.89
N VAL A 93 -11.95 -0.41 -12.70
CA VAL A 93 -12.66 -0.14 -11.45
C VAL A 93 -12.74 1.37 -11.19
N GLU A 94 -13.98 1.86 -10.99
CA GLU A 94 -14.23 3.27 -10.70
C GLU A 94 -13.74 3.66 -9.30
N ASP A 95 -13.94 2.80 -8.31
CA ASP A 95 -13.53 3.02 -6.92
C ASP A 95 -12.76 1.82 -6.37
N VAL A 96 -11.45 2.01 -6.14
CA VAL A 96 -10.55 0.96 -5.66
C VAL A 96 -10.95 0.41 -4.29
N ARG A 97 -11.68 1.19 -3.46
CA ARG A 97 -12.10 0.78 -2.12
C ARG A 97 -13.02 -0.43 -2.15
N THR A 98 -13.85 -0.54 -3.18
CA THR A 98 -14.74 -1.70 -3.40
C THR A 98 -13.96 -3.00 -3.57
N VAL A 99 -12.76 -2.93 -4.17
CA VAL A 99 -11.87 -4.08 -4.31
C VAL A 99 -11.17 -4.34 -2.98
N LEU A 100 -10.56 -3.31 -2.38
CA LEU A 100 -9.76 -3.44 -1.17
C LEU A 100 -10.57 -3.94 0.04
N GLU A 101 -11.84 -3.54 0.16
CA GLU A 101 -12.74 -4.00 1.21
C GLU A 101 -12.88 -5.53 1.23
N ASN A 102 -12.91 -6.17 0.05
CA ASN A 102 -12.96 -7.63 -0.08
C ASN A 102 -11.70 -8.37 0.43
N TYR A 103 -10.63 -7.63 0.73
CA TYR A 103 -9.37 -8.14 1.27
C TYR A 103 -9.05 -7.55 2.65
N ALA A 104 -9.89 -6.65 3.16
CA ALA A 104 -9.59 -5.87 4.37
C ALA A 104 -9.45 -6.75 5.62
N LEU A 105 -10.15 -7.88 5.69
CA LEU A 105 -10.11 -8.82 6.82
C LEU A 105 -9.12 -9.98 6.61
N GLU A 106 -8.49 -10.09 5.45
CA GLU A 106 -7.50 -11.13 5.19
C GLU A 106 -6.20 -10.83 5.96
N GLU A 107 -5.61 -11.85 6.58
CA GLU A 107 -4.28 -11.73 7.20
C GLU A 107 -3.19 -11.49 6.14
N ASP A 108 -3.29 -12.21 5.02
CA ASP A 108 -2.49 -12.00 3.82
C ASP A 108 -3.42 -11.76 2.62
N PRO A 109 -3.65 -10.48 2.24
CA PRO A 109 -4.54 -10.16 1.15
C PRO A 109 -4.02 -10.62 -0.22
N LEU A 110 -2.70 -10.78 -0.39
CA LEU A 110 -2.09 -11.24 -1.65
C LEU A 110 -2.22 -12.75 -1.80
N ALA A 111 -2.10 -13.52 -0.72
CA ALA A 111 -2.42 -14.94 -0.74
C ALA A 111 -3.90 -15.18 -1.05
N ALA A 112 -4.80 -14.38 -0.46
CA ALA A 112 -6.22 -14.44 -0.78
C ALA A 112 -6.50 -14.10 -2.26
N PHE A 113 -5.84 -13.07 -2.80
CA PHE A 113 -5.93 -12.74 -4.22
C PHE A 113 -5.50 -13.89 -5.14
N LYS A 114 -4.35 -14.53 -4.87
CA LYS A 114 -3.89 -15.68 -5.64
C LYS A 114 -4.89 -16.83 -5.62
N ARG A 115 -5.41 -17.17 -4.43
CA ARG A 115 -6.41 -18.24 -4.24
C ARG A 115 -7.66 -18.01 -5.08
N ARG A 116 -8.14 -16.76 -5.15
CA ARG A 116 -9.34 -16.37 -5.91
C ARG A 116 -9.12 -16.35 -7.42
N ARG A 117 -7.87 -16.21 -7.90
CA ARG A 117 -7.54 -16.28 -9.34
C ARG A 117 -7.32 -17.71 -9.85
N SER A 118 -7.04 -18.66 -8.96
CA SER A 118 -6.88 -20.08 -9.28
C SER A 118 -8.19 -20.87 -9.26
N GLN A 119 -9.30 -20.22 -8.91
CA GLN A 119 -10.67 -20.75 -8.99
C GLN A 119 -11.34 -20.24 -10.27
#